data_AF-A0A662VII8-F1
#
_entry.id   AF-A0A662VII8-F1
#
_cell.length_a   1.000
_cell.length_b   1.000
_cell.length_c   1.000
_cell.angle_alpha   90.00
_cell.angle_beta   90.00
_cell.angle_gamma   90.00
#
_symmetry.space_group_name_H-M   'P 1'
#
loop_
_entity.id
_entity.type
_entity.pdbx_description
1 polymer ?
#
loop_
_entity_poly.entity_id
_entity_poly.type
_entity_poly.pdbx_seq_one_letter_code
_entity_poly.pdbx_strand_id
1 'polypeptide(L)'
;MRLKILKKPKSKIFEELKKSSRAEWLQEESFRTLAKRLEQDFEIPEEWIQIESYPVSSKYIFVSVHILYREDENEYLYYLNEPKLDFVENEIVKEVINKLEYAPITPEEIKTKTKKELLKEKVDKILDDFRIKLEGSSYYKVFYYILKNTILFDKITGLMFDPQIEDISCNGYNIPIYVFHRKYGNVKTNIFFDDPDELDAFVVKLAQQCGKHISIAEPMVDATMPDGSRIQMTLG
;
A
#
# COMPACT_ATOMS: atom_id res chain seq x y z
N MET A 1 14.67 33.55 -21.89
CA MET A 1 15.09 32.17 -21.55
C MET A 1 13.86 31.28 -21.66
N ARG A 2 13.72 30.48 -22.73
CA ARG A 2 12.53 29.62 -22.96
C ARG A 2 12.71 28.32 -22.16
N LEU A 3 11.92 28.13 -21.10
CA LEU A 3 11.79 26.83 -20.45
C LEU A 3 11.15 25.84 -21.43
N LYS A 4 11.93 24.85 -21.89
CA LYS A 4 11.39 23.66 -22.54
C LYS A 4 10.78 22.77 -21.46
N ILE A 5 9.46 22.73 -21.37
CA ILE A 5 8.76 21.66 -20.65
C ILE A 5 9.02 20.37 -21.44
N LEU A 6 9.97 19.56 -20.96
CA LEU A 6 10.20 18.21 -21.46
C LEU A 6 8.97 17.37 -21.09
N LYS A 7 8.08 17.14 -22.06
CA LYS A 7 7.04 16.11 -21.93
C LYS A 7 7.75 14.77 -21.73
N LYS A 8 7.64 14.18 -20.53
CA LYS A 8 8.03 12.77 -20.29
C LYS A 8 7.36 11.90 -21.37
N PRO A 9 8.08 10.99 -22.03
CA PRO A 9 7.48 10.13 -23.06
C PRO A 9 6.38 9.28 -22.42
N LYS A 10 5.13 9.47 -22.87
CA LYS A 10 4.02 8.58 -22.52
C LYS A 10 4.39 7.18 -23.04
N SER A 11 4.67 6.23 -22.14
CA SER A 11 5.09 4.90 -22.56
C SER A 11 3.94 4.16 -23.27
N LYS A 12 4.31 3.36 -24.27
CA LYS A 12 3.41 2.58 -25.14
C LYS A 12 2.39 1.72 -24.36
N ILE A 13 2.79 1.24 -23.18
CA ILE A 13 1.95 0.47 -22.25
C ILE A 13 0.75 1.29 -21.75
N PHE A 14 0.90 2.60 -21.51
CA PHE A 14 -0.24 3.44 -21.10
C PHE A 14 -1.24 3.69 -22.23
N GLU A 15 -0.77 3.71 -23.48
CA GLU A 15 -1.68 3.77 -24.63
C GLU A 15 -2.37 2.43 -24.90
N GLU A 16 -1.72 1.31 -24.60
CA GLU A 16 -2.34 -0.02 -24.62
C GLU A 16 -3.32 -0.21 -23.45
N LEU A 17 -3.00 0.29 -22.25
CA LEU A 17 -3.87 0.30 -21.07
C LEU A 17 -5.16 1.13 -21.28
N LYS A 18 -5.09 2.22 -22.04
CA LYS A 18 -6.29 3.00 -22.43
C LYS A 18 -7.22 2.23 -23.37
N LYS A 19 -6.74 1.17 -24.05
CA LYS A 19 -7.45 0.46 -25.12
C LYS A 19 -8.01 -0.90 -24.71
N SER A 20 -7.65 -1.43 -23.54
CA SER A 20 -8.01 -2.79 -23.11
C SER A 20 -9.08 -2.80 -22.00
N SER A 21 -9.89 -3.86 -21.98
CA SER A 21 -10.99 -4.01 -21.03
C SER A 21 -10.49 -4.29 -19.60
N ARG A 22 -11.22 -3.80 -18.59
CA ARG A 22 -10.91 -3.94 -17.15
C ARG A 22 -10.70 -5.40 -16.69
N ALA A 23 -11.17 -6.38 -17.47
CA ALA A 23 -11.07 -7.81 -17.17
C ALA A 23 -9.73 -8.45 -17.60
N GLU A 24 -9.08 -7.95 -18.65
CA GLU A 24 -7.86 -8.56 -19.23
C GLU A 24 -6.60 -8.35 -18.36
N TRP A 25 -6.63 -7.39 -17.43
CA TRP A 25 -5.49 -6.95 -16.61
C TRP A 25 -5.57 -7.38 -15.13
N LEU A 26 -6.47 -8.30 -14.79
CA LEU A 26 -6.54 -8.90 -13.45
C LEU A 26 -5.50 -10.02 -13.25
N GLN A 27 -4.62 -10.22 -14.23
CA GLN A 27 -3.56 -11.21 -14.18
C GLN A 27 -2.38 -10.69 -13.36
N GLU A 28 -1.72 -11.60 -12.65
CA GLU A 28 -0.60 -11.30 -11.76
C GLU A 28 0.56 -10.57 -12.47
N GLU A 29 0.79 -10.88 -13.75
CA GLU A 29 1.82 -10.24 -14.58
C GLU A 29 1.60 -8.73 -14.76
N SER A 30 0.33 -8.27 -14.72
CA SER A 30 -0.01 -6.85 -14.80
C SER A 30 0.53 -6.06 -13.60
N PHE A 31 0.38 -6.60 -12.39
CA PHE A 31 0.87 -5.96 -11.16
C PHE A 31 2.39 -5.94 -11.09
N ARG A 32 3.03 -7.03 -11.52
CA ARG A 32 4.49 -7.10 -11.67
C ARG A 32 5.02 -6.05 -12.65
N THR A 33 4.33 -5.83 -13.76
CA THR A 33 4.69 -4.79 -14.74
C THR A 33 4.53 -3.38 -14.15
N LEU A 34 3.45 -3.14 -13.41
CA LEU A 34 3.24 -1.85 -12.72
C LEU A 34 4.32 -1.59 -11.64
N ALA A 35 4.70 -2.61 -10.86
CA ALA A 35 5.75 -2.50 -9.84
C ALA A 35 7.12 -2.20 -10.46
N LYS A 36 7.51 -2.91 -11.53
CA LYS A 36 8.74 -2.62 -12.29
C LYS A 36 8.77 -1.20 -12.85
N ARG A 37 7.63 -0.71 -13.31
CA ARG A 37 7.55 0.68 -13.78
C ARG A 37 7.73 1.66 -12.63
N LEU A 38 7.07 1.41 -11.51
CA LEU A 38 7.17 2.27 -10.33
C LEU A 38 8.62 2.36 -9.83
N GLU A 39 9.36 1.26 -9.92
CA GLU A 39 10.81 1.20 -9.68
C GLU A 39 11.59 2.08 -10.68
N GLN A 40 11.32 1.95 -11.98
CA GLN A 40 12.02 2.72 -13.02
C GLN A 40 11.72 4.22 -13.01
N ASP A 41 10.50 4.58 -12.64
CA ASP A 41 10.02 5.96 -12.59
C ASP A 41 10.40 6.66 -11.26
N PHE A 42 11.11 5.96 -10.35
CA PHE A 42 11.56 6.53 -9.07
C PHE A 42 12.64 7.59 -9.27
N GLU A 43 12.45 8.73 -8.63
CA GLU A 43 13.41 9.83 -8.61
C GLU A 43 14.13 9.80 -7.26
N ILE A 44 15.43 9.53 -7.30
CA ILE A 44 16.27 9.44 -6.09
C ILE A 44 16.30 10.83 -5.42
N PRO A 45 15.96 10.94 -4.13
CA PRO A 45 16.04 12.21 -3.40
C PRO A 45 17.45 12.80 -3.42
N GLU A 46 17.55 14.13 -3.35
CA GLU A 46 18.84 14.82 -3.23
C GLU A 46 19.63 14.29 -2.01
N GLU A 47 20.96 14.23 -2.13
CA GLU A 47 21.89 13.73 -1.08
C GLU A 47 21.86 12.20 -0.82
N TRP A 48 20.93 11.47 -1.45
CA TRP A 48 20.87 10.01 -1.35
C TRP A 48 21.50 9.31 -2.55
N ILE A 49 22.18 8.21 -2.29
CA ILE A 49 22.73 7.29 -3.31
C ILE A 49 21.90 6.01 -3.29
N GLN A 50 21.36 5.58 -4.43
CA GLN A 50 20.66 4.31 -4.53
C GLN A 50 21.66 3.15 -4.60
N ILE A 51 21.58 2.24 -3.63
CA ILE A 51 22.41 1.04 -3.52
C ILE A 51 21.75 -0.15 -4.22
N GLU A 52 20.45 -0.32 -4.02
CA GLU A 52 19.68 -1.43 -4.58
C GLU A 52 18.22 -0.97 -4.81
N SER A 53 17.57 -1.53 -5.82
CA SER A 53 16.13 -1.41 -6.00
C SER A 53 15.54 -2.72 -6.50
N TYR A 54 14.27 -2.95 -6.18
CA TYR A 54 13.53 -4.09 -6.70
C TYR A 54 12.01 -3.84 -6.64
N PRO A 55 11.22 -4.49 -7.51
CA PRO A 55 9.78 -4.41 -7.49
C PRO A 55 9.21 -5.42 -6.49
N VAL A 56 8.15 -5.04 -5.79
CA VAL A 56 7.35 -5.95 -4.94
C VAL A 56 5.92 -5.93 -5.45
N SER A 57 5.39 -7.11 -5.79
CA SER A 57 4.05 -7.21 -6.36
C SER A 57 3.34 -8.49 -5.95
N SER A 58 2.02 -8.40 -5.83
CA SER A 58 1.10 -9.53 -5.67
C SER A 58 -0.23 -9.15 -6.33
N LYS A 59 -1.25 -10.01 -6.25
CA LYS A 59 -2.58 -9.69 -6.76
C LYS A 59 -3.10 -8.41 -6.09
N TYR A 60 -3.28 -7.36 -6.90
CA TYR A 60 -3.67 -5.99 -6.49
C TYR A 60 -2.61 -5.15 -5.78
N ILE A 61 -1.39 -5.66 -5.59
CA ILE A 61 -0.31 -4.98 -4.89
C ILE A 61 0.82 -4.72 -5.87
N PHE A 62 1.30 -3.49 -5.93
CA PHE A 62 2.43 -3.10 -6.75
C PHE A 62 3.13 -1.90 -6.12
N VAL A 63 4.32 -2.14 -5.57
CA VAL A 63 5.20 -1.15 -4.96
C VAL A 63 6.62 -1.37 -5.48
N SER A 64 7.52 -0.42 -5.28
CA SER A 64 8.94 -0.65 -5.46
C SER A 64 9.71 -0.27 -4.21
N VAL A 65 10.80 -0.98 -3.97
CA VAL A 65 11.69 -0.78 -2.82
C VAL A 65 12.99 -0.21 -3.35
N HIS A 66 13.50 0.81 -2.66
CA HIS A 66 14.77 1.43 -2.96
C HIS A 66 15.58 1.51 -1.67
N ILE A 67 16.73 0.83 -1.65
CA ILE A 67 17.70 0.94 -0.56
C ILE A 67 18.61 2.10 -0.88
N LEU A 68 18.47 3.17 -0.11
CA LEU A 68 19.22 4.39 -0.26
C LEU A 68 20.27 4.50 0.83
N TYR A 69 21.37 5.18 0.54
CA TYR A 69 22.47 5.40 1.46
C TYR A 69 22.89 6.88 1.43
N ARG A 70 23.16 7.44 2.60
CA ARG A 70 23.70 8.78 2.79
C ARG A 70 25.11 8.69 3.37
N GLU A 71 26.08 9.29 2.70
CA GLU A 71 27.50 9.19 3.07
C GLU A 71 27.86 10.03 4.30
N ASP A 72 27.27 11.20 4.45
CA ASP A 72 27.51 12.17 5.53
C ASP A 72 27.08 11.63 6.90
N GLU A 73 25.95 10.93 6.96
CA GLU A 73 25.41 10.31 8.17
C GLU A 73 25.73 8.81 8.28
N ASN A 74 26.37 8.23 7.26
CA ASN A 74 26.65 6.79 7.15
C ASN A 74 25.40 5.95 7.44
N GLU A 75 24.30 6.30 6.75
CA GLU A 75 22.96 5.82 7.09
C GLU A 75 22.27 5.20 5.89
N TYR A 76 21.64 4.04 6.11
CA TYR A 76 20.74 3.41 5.13
C TYR A 76 19.28 3.82 5.38
N LEU A 77 18.54 3.96 4.29
CA LEU A 77 17.10 4.18 4.27
C LEU A 77 16.44 3.12 3.38
N TYR A 78 15.48 2.41 3.95
CA TYR A 78 14.54 1.59 3.20
C TYR A 78 13.44 2.52 2.70
N TYR A 79 13.44 2.84 1.41
CA TYR A 79 12.41 3.69 0.81
C TYR A 79 11.36 2.82 0.13
N LEU A 80 10.17 2.76 0.72
CA LEU A 80 8.98 2.19 0.10
C LEU A 80 8.36 3.23 -0.84
N ASN A 81 8.42 2.95 -2.15
CA ASN A 81 7.79 3.77 -3.18
C ASN A 81 6.45 3.14 -3.57
N GLU A 82 5.37 3.83 -3.20
CA GLU A 82 3.98 3.46 -3.54
C GLU A 82 3.47 4.30 -4.72
N PRO A 83 2.47 3.80 -5.47
CA PRO A 83 1.90 4.56 -6.58
C PRO A 83 1.19 5.83 -6.08
N LYS A 84 1.71 7.01 -6.43
CA LYS A 84 1.12 8.28 -6.01
C LYS A 84 -0.31 8.46 -6.55
N LEU A 85 -1.23 8.82 -5.65
CA LEU A 85 -2.57 9.28 -5.99
C LEU A 85 -2.56 10.78 -6.27
N ASP A 86 -3.19 11.20 -7.37
CA ASP A 86 -3.51 12.61 -7.55
C ASP A 86 -4.70 13.03 -6.66
N PHE A 87 -5.05 14.33 -6.68
CA PHE A 87 -6.13 14.86 -5.85
C PHE A 87 -7.47 14.16 -6.14
N VAL A 88 -7.82 13.95 -7.41
CA VAL A 88 -9.09 13.34 -7.80
C VAL A 88 -9.14 11.88 -7.38
N GLU A 89 -8.04 11.15 -7.58
CA GLU A 89 -7.93 9.74 -7.16
C GLU A 89 -8.05 9.59 -5.64
N ASN A 90 -7.45 10.49 -4.86
CA ASN A 90 -7.60 10.50 -3.40
C ASN A 90 -9.06 10.72 -2.97
N GLU A 91 -9.76 11.69 -3.57
CA GLU A 91 -11.17 11.94 -3.24
C GLU A 91 -12.06 10.76 -3.63
N ILE A 92 -11.76 10.07 -4.73
CA ILE A 92 -12.46 8.84 -5.13
C ILE A 92 -12.22 7.73 -4.10
N VAL A 93 -10.98 7.53 -3.64
CA VAL A 93 -10.68 6.52 -2.60
C VAL A 93 -11.50 6.78 -1.34
N LYS A 94 -11.52 8.03 -0.85
CA LYS A 94 -12.28 8.42 0.35
C LYS A 94 -13.78 8.18 0.16
N GLU A 95 -14.36 8.66 -0.94
CA GLU A 95 -15.81 8.50 -1.18
C GLU A 95 -16.20 7.03 -1.32
N VAL A 96 -15.39 6.22 -2.01
CA VAL A 96 -15.67 4.79 -2.15
C VAL A 96 -15.57 4.07 -0.80
N ILE A 97 -14.56 4.37 0.03
CA ILE A 97 -14.46 3.79 1.39
C ILE A 97 -15.68 4.16 2.24
N ASN A 98 -16.08 5.43 2.26
CA ASN A 98 -17.26 5.88 3.00
C ASN A 98 -18.54 5.15 2.55
N LYS A 99 -18.69 4.86 1.25
CA LYS A 99 -19.84 4.08 0.74
C LYS A 99 -19.77 2.61 1.14
N LEU A 100 -18.56 2.04 1.19
CA LEU A 100 -18.35 0.64 1.55
C LEU A 100 -18.79 0.35 2.98
N GLU A 101 -18.69 1.31 3.91
CA GLU A 101 -19.16 1.16 5.28
C GLU A 101 -20.65 0.83 5.38
N TYR A 102 -21.45 1.35 4.44
CA TYR A 102 -22.89 1.12 4.37
C TYR A 102 -23.29 0.10 3.31
N ALA A 103 -22.33 -0.49 2.61
CA ALA A 103 -22.60 -1.45 1.55
C ALA A 103 -23.08 -2.78 2.18
N PRO A 104 -24.31 -3.23 1.88
CA PRO A 104 -24.81 -4.47 2.46
C PRO A 104 -24.00 -5.66 1.94
N ILE A 105 -23.61 -6.54 2.86
CA ILE A 105 -22.97 -7.82 2.56
C ILE A 105 -23.94 -8.94 2.94
N THR A 106 -24.26 -9.81 1.99
CA THR A 106 -25.15 -10.94 2.25
C THR A 106 -24.39 -12.13 2.82
N PRO A 107 -25.04 -13.02 3.58
CA PRO A 107 -24.41 -14.26 4.06
C PRO A 107 -23.90 -15.16 2.92
N GLU A 108 -24.55 -15.12 1.76
CA GLU A 108 -24.14 -15.90 0.58
C GLU A 108 -22.85 -15.34 -0.04
N GLU A 109 -22.71 -14.02 -0.11
CA GLU A 109 -21.48 -13.36 -0.57
C GLU A 109 -20.27 -13.75 0.31
N ILE A 110 -20.45 -13.80 1.63
CA ILE A 110 -19.39 -14.20 2.58
C ILE A 110 -18.96 -15.65 2.39
N LYS A 111 -19.90 -16.54 2.05
CA LYS A 111 -19.61 -17.97 1.86
C LYS A 111 -18.93 -18.28 0.54
N THR A 112 -19.25 -17.52 -0.50
CA THR A 112 -18.87 -17.86 -1.89
C THR A 112 -17.65 -17.11 -2.40
N LYS A 113 -17.26 -15.99 -1.76
CA LYS A 113 -16.20 -15.11 -2.26
C LYS A 113 -15.16 -14.82 -1.20
N THR A 114 -13.91 -14.64 -1.64
CA THR A 114 -12.89 -14.10 -0.75
C THR A 114 -13.18 -12.63 -0.42
N LYS A 115 -12.67 -12.12 0.72
CA LYS A 115 -12.82 -10.70 1.09
C LYS A 115 -12.37 -9.75 -0.03
N LYS A 116 -11.27 -10.08 -0.73
CA LYS A 116 -10.71 -9.28 -1.83
C LYS A 116 -11.62 -9.25 -3.06
N GLU A 117 -12.24 -10.38 -3.41
CA GLU A 117 -13.18 -10.46 -4.54
C GLU A 117 -14.46 -9.71 -4.25
N LEU A 118 -15.02 -9.90 -3.05
CA LEU A 118 -16.20 -9.17 -2.61
C LEU A 118 -15.95 -7.65 -2.62
N LEU A 119 -14.84 -7.20 -2.06
CA LEU A 119 -14.46 -5.79 -2.08
C LEU A 119 -14.38 -5.25 -3.50
N LYS A 120 -13.71 -5.99 -4.41
CA LYS A 120 -13.61 -5.61 -5.82
C LYS A 120 -14.98 -5.38 -6.45
N GLU A 121 -15.90 -6.32 -6.30
CA GLU A 121 -17.23 -6.20 -6.88
C GLU A 121 -18.02 -5.01 -6.31
N LYS A 122 -17.92 -4.76 -5.00
CA LYS A 122 -18.58 -3.60 -4.38
C LYS A 122 -17.97 -2.29 -4.88
N VAL A 123 -16.64 -2.22 -4.99
CA VAL A 123 -15.94 -1.05 -5.56
C VAL A 123 -16.35 -0.83 -7.01
N ASP A 124 -16.36 -1.87 -7.83
CA ASP A 124 -16.77 -1.78 -9.24
C ASP A 124 -18.20 -1.26 -9.36
N LYS A 125 -19.13 -1.79 -8.56
CA LYS A 125 -20.51 -1.34 -8.51
C LYS A 125 -20.64 0.13 -8.10
N ILE A 126 -19.94 0.56 -7.05
CA ILE A 126 -19.97 1.95 -6.59
C ILE A 126 -19.43 2.88 -7.70
N LEU A 127 -18.33 2.53 -8.34
CA LEU A 127 -17.78 3.34 -9.43
C LEU A 127 -18.78 3.45 -10.60
N ASP A 128 -19.47 2.37 -10.94
CA ASP A 128 -20.47 2.34 -12.01
C ASP A 128 -21.73 3.15 -11.64
N ASP A 129 -22.26 3.01 -10.42
CA ASP A 129 -23.43 3.72 -9.90
C ASP A 129 -23.22 5.25 -9.93
N PHE A 130 -21.99 5.69 -9.63
CA PHE A 130 -21.59 7.11 -9.68
C PHE A 130 -21.04 7.55 -11.04
N ARG A 131 -21.04 6.66 -12.04
CA ARG A 131 -20.52 6.90 -13.40
C ARG A 131 -19.07 7.41 -13.42
N ILE A 132 -18.28 6.99 -12.44
CA ILE A 132 -16.86 7.32 -12.32
C ILE A 132 -16.07 6.43 -13.28
N LYS A 133 -15.44 7.04 -14.28
CA LYS A 133 -14.56 6.34 -15.22
C LYS A 133 -13.11 6.60 -14.87
N LEU A 134 -12.40 5.56 -14.46
CA LEU A 134 -10.97 5.59 -14.21
C LEU A 134 -10.23 5.10 -15.47
N GLU A 135 -9.34 5.93 -16.01
CA GLU A 135 -8.56 5.60 -17.21
C GLU A 135 -7.15 5.11 -16.87
N GLY A 136 -6.56 4.30 -17.77
CA GLY A 136 -5.16 3.88 -17.65
C GLY A 136 -4.88 3.12 -16.35
N SER A 137 -3.89 3.57 -15.57
CA SER A 137 -3.55 2.94 -14.30
C SER A 137 -4.35 3.43 -13.09
N SER A 138 -5.20 4.46 -13.23
CA SER A 138 -5.91 5.05 -12.10
C SER A 138 -6.77 4.04 -11.35
N TYR A 139 -7.43 3.12 -12.06
CA TYR A 139 -8.21 2.07 -11.41
C TYR A 139 -7.36 1.22 -10.45
N TYR A 140 -6.17 0.80 -10.85
CA TYR A 140 -5.31 -0.03 -10.00
C TYR A 140 -4.78 0.75 -8.80
N LYS A 141 -4.43 2.03 -8.99
CA LYS A 141 -3.99 2.88 -7.88
C LYS A 141 -5.10 3.08 -6.87
N VAL A 142 -6.29 3.49 -7.31
CA VAL A 142 -7.47 3.67 -6.46
C VAL A 142 -7.82 2.36 -5.75
N PHE A 143 -7.88 1.25 -6.48
CA PHE A 143 -8.20 -0.05 -5.89
C PHE A 143 -7.13 -0.53 -4.91
N TYR A 144 -5.84 -0.30 -5.20
CA TYR A 144 -4.74 -0.59 -4.28
C TYR A 144 -4.92 0.13 -2.95
N TYR A 145 -5.21 1.44 -2.95
CA TYR A 145 -5.41 2.20 -1.71
C TYR A 145 -6.71 1.80 -0.98
N ILE A 146 -7.81 1.51 -1.69
CA ILE A 146 -9.02 1.00 -1.05
C ILE A 146 -8.72 -0.34 -0.36
N LEU A 147 -8.01 -1.24 -1.03
CA LEU A 147 -7.64 -2.54 -0.49
C LEU A 147 -6.67 -2.40 0.71
N LYS A 148 -5.65 -1.54 0.58
CA LYS A 148 -4.69 -1.16 1.63
C LYS A 148 -5.38 -0.68 2.90
N ASN A 149 -6.33 0.25 2.74
CA ASN A 149 -6.98 0.93 3.86
C ASN A 149 -8.11 0.11 4.50
N THR A 150 -8.65 -0.90 3.82
CA THR A 150 -9.78 -1.70 4.33
C THR A 150 -9.41 -3.12 4.76
N ILE A 151 -8.73 -3.88 3.91
CA ILE A 151 -8.50 -5.33 4.11
C ILE A 151 -7.07 -5.64 4.56
N LEU A 152 -6.09 -4.87 4.08
CA LEU A 152 -4.68 -5.16 4.32
C LEU A 152 -4.17 -4.42 5.56
N PHE A 153 -2.87 -4.16 5.56
CA PHE A 153 -2.09 -3.72 6.72
C PHE A 153 -1.76 -2.23 6.63
N ASP A 154 -2.63 -1.44 5.99
CA ASP A 154 -2.48 0.02 5.95
C ASP A 154 -1.10 0.48 5.46
N LYS A 155 -0.49 1.50 6.09
CA LYS A 155 0.86 2.02 5.80
C LYS A 155 1.96 0.93 5.71
N ILE A 156 1.86 -0.18 6.44
CA ILE A 156 2.88 -1.25 6.38
C ILE A 156 2.60 -2.29 5.29
N THR A 157 1.54 -2.13 4.49
CA THR A 157 1.17 -3.10 3.44
C THR A 157 2.33 -3.40 2.51
N GLY A 158 3.11 -2.41 2.07
CA GLY A 158 4.27 -2.70 1.21
C GLY A 158 5.33 -3.58 1.90
N LEU A 159 5.61 -3.30 3.17
CA LEU A 159 6.59 -4.05 3.99
C LEU A 159 6.16 -5.51 4.18
N MET A 160 4.87 -5.72 4.48
CA MET A 160 4.29 -7.05 4.70
C MET A 160 4.33 -7.96 3.47
N PHE A 161 4.48 -7.39 2.27
CA PHE A 161 4.55 -8.14 1.01
C PHE A 161 5.99 -8.27 0.49
N ASP A 162 6.98 -7.67 1.17
CA ASP A 162 8.38 -7.76 0.79
C ASP A 162 9.05 -8.98 1.46
N PRO A 163 9.47 -9.99 0.68
CA PRO A 163 10.11 -11.18 1.23
C PRO A 163 11.50 -10.93 1.83
N GLN A 164 12.11 -9.75 1.61
CA GLN A 164 13.39 -9.37 2.19
C GLN A 164 13.27 -8.83 3.61
N ILE A 165 12.06 -8.59 4.11
CA ILE A 165 11.81 -8.15 5.48
C ILE A 165 11.59 -9.36 6.40
N GLU A 166 12.27 -9.36 7.55
CA GLU A 166 12.10 -10.37 8.59
C GLU A 166 11.24 -9.82 9.75
N ASP A 167 11.53 -8.60 10.20
CA ASP A 167 10.81 -7.94 11.29
C ASP A 167 10.41 -6.51 10.92
N ILE A 168 9.29 -6.03 11.49
CA ILE A 168 8.81 -4.65 11.37
C ILE A 168 8.60 -4.11 12.79
N SER A 169 9.14 -2.92 13.07
CA SER A 169 9.05 -2.24 14.37
C SER A 169 8.47 -0.84 14.22
N CYS A 170 7.32 -0.59 14.86
CA CYS A 170 6.71 0.73 14.97
C CYS A 170 6.76 1.16 16.45
N ASN A 171 7.62 2.13 16.77
CA ASN A 171 7.96 2.49 18.15
C ASN A 171 7.19 3.72 18.67
N GLY A 172 6.20 4.21 17.92
CA GLY A 172 5.38 5.36 18.30
C GLY A 172 5.13 6.33 17.15
N TYR A 173 4.39 7.39 17.46
CA TYR A 173 4.09 8.48 16.55
C TYR A 173 5.32 9.37 16.32
N ASN A 174 5.41 9.98 15.13
CA ASN A 174 6.54 10.79 14.67
C ASN A 174 7.90 10.07 14.71
N ILE A 175 7.89 8.74 14.77
CA ILE A 175 9.07 7.88 14.71
C ILE A 175 8.96 7.03 13.45
N PRO A 176 10.00 7.01 12.59
CA PRO A 176 10.04 6.10 11.45
C PRO A 176 9.81 4.66 11.86
N ILE A 177 9.05 3.93 11.07
CA ILE A 177 9.00 2.47 11.17
C ILE A 177 10.39 1.94 10.79
N TYR A 178 10.89 0.99 11.57
CA TYR A 178 12.13 0.28 11.30
C TYR A 178 11.81 -1.12 10.78
N VAL A 179 12.68 -1.64 9.93
CA VAL A 179 12.60 -3.01 9.43
C VAL A 179 13.93 -3.72 9.63
N PHE A 180 13.87 -5.02 9.90
CA PHE A 180 15.03 -5.88 9.78
C PHE A 180 15.06 -6.49 8.38
N HIS A 181 15.89 -5.92 7.51
CA HIS A 181 16.07 -6.40 6.13
C HIS A 181 17.17 -7.47 6.09
N ARG A 182 16.91 -8.63 5.48
CA ARG A 182 17.82 -9.80 5.42
C ARG A 182 19.27 -9.47 5.07
N LYS A 183 19.46 -8.52 4.14
CA LYS A 183 20.78 -8.08 3.66
C LYS A 183 21.36 -6.85 4.38
N TYR A 184 20.52 -5.94 4.86
CA TYR A 184 20.95 -4.62 5.35
C TYR A 184 20.79 -4.46 6.86
N GLY A 185 20.27 -5.48 7.55
CA GLY A 185 20.02 -5.46 8.99
C GLY A 185 18.91 -4.49 9.35
N ASN A 186 19.06 -3.80 10.48
CA ASN A 186 18.08 -2.83 10.95
C ASN A 186 18.19 -1.52 10.15
N VAL A 187 17.13 -1.15 9.43
CA VAL A 187 17.10 0.03 8.56
C VAL A 187 15.83 0.82 8.84
N LYS A 188 15.94 2.15 8.94
CA LYS A 188 14.77 3.03 9.05
C LYS A 188 14.02 3.07 7.71
N THR A 189 12.71 3.28 7.75
CA THR A 189 11.90 3.46 6.54
C THR A 189 11.50 4.92 6.34
N ASN A 190 10.94 5.24 5.17
CA ASN A 190 10.26 6.51 4.91
C ASN A 190 8.81 6.57 5.46
N ILE A 191 8.39 5.57 6.23
CA ILE A 191 7.01 5.41 6.71
C ILE A 191 6.96 5.79 8.18
N PHE A 192 6.00 6.63 8.55
CA PHE A 192 5.71 6.99 9.93
C PHE A 192 4.23 7.35 10.08
N PHE A 193 3.76 7.33 11.32
CA PHE A 193 2.46 7.88 11.72
C PHE A 193 2.73 9.25 12.33
N ASP A 194 2.18 10.30 11.75
CA ASP A 194 2.30 11.68 12.23
C ASP A 194 1.20 12.06 13.21
N ASP A 195 0.07 11.35 13.15
CA ASP A 195 -1.08 11.48 14.05
C ASP A 195 -1.15 10.31 15.05
N PRO A 196 -1.13 10.57 16.37
CA PRO A 196 -1.34 9.55 17.39
C PRO A 196 -2.66 8.79 17.23
N ASP A 197 -3.74 9.47 16.84
CA ASP A 197 -5.06 8.82 16.67
C ASP A 197 -5.06 7.85 15.48
N GLU A 198 -4.28 8.15 14.44
CA GLU A 198 -4.07 7.26 13.29
C GLU A 198 -3.33 5.98 13.71
N LEU A 199 -2.28 6.11 14.54
CA LEU A 199 -1.53 4.97 15.06
C LEU A 199 -2.39 4.09 15.97
N ASP A 200 -3.16 4.69 16.87
CA ASP A 200 -4.08 3.96 17.76
C ASP A 200 -5.15 3.21 16.96
N ALA A 201 -5.77 3.87 15.97
CA ALA A 201 -6.74 3.23 15.08
C ALA A 201 -6.11 2.07 14.30
N PHE A 202 -4.86 2.23 13.85
CA PHE A 202 -4.11 1.18 13.17
C PHE A 202 -3.84 -0.05 14.08
N VAL A 203 -3.43 0.17 15.32
CA VAL A 203 -3.24 -0.89 16.32
C VAL A 203 -4.54 -1.64 16.59
N VAL A 204 -5.65 -0.91 16.80
CA VAL A 204 -6.98 -1.52 17.00
C VAL A 204 -7.40 -2.36 15.79
N LYS A 205 -7.18 -1.86 14.57
CA LYS A 205 -7.48 -2.57 13.32
C LYS A 205 -6.68 -3.87 13.22
N LEU A 206 -5.38 -3.86 13.51
CA LEU A 206 -4.54 -5.06 13.49
C LEU A 206 -4.97 -6.09 14.54
N ALA A 207 -5.31 -5.65 15.75
CA ALA A 207 -5.83 -6.53 16.81
C ALA A 207 -7.12 -7.24 16.34
N GLN A 208 -8.06 -6.50 15.77
CA GLN A 208 -9.30 -7.05 15.22
C GLN A 208 -9.05 -8.04 14.07
N GLN A 209 -8.09 -7.75 13.18
CA GLN A 209 -7.70 -8.67 12.09
C GLN A 209 -7.12 -9.99 12.64
N CYS A 210 -6.47 -9.95 13.81
CA CYS A 210 -5.98 -11.13 14.51
C CYS A 210 -7.07 -11.83 15.35
N GLY A 211 -8.33 -11.37 15.30
CA GLY A 211 -9.42 -11.89 16.13
C GLY A 211 -9.25 -11.59 17.62
N LYS A 212 -8.52 -10.52 17.95
CA LYS A 212 -8.27 -10.03 19.31
C LYS A 212 -8.96 -8.68 19.52
N HIS A 213 -9.12 -8.33 20.78
CA HIS A 213 -9.54 -6.99 21.20
C HIS A 213 -8.41 -6.36 22.01
N ILE A 214 -8.23 -5.06 21.83
CA ILE A 214 -7.28 -4.23 22.57
C ILE A 214 -8.03 -2.98 23.04
N SER A 215 -7.73 -2.49 24.23
CA SER A 215 -8.40 -1.32 24.80
C SER A 215 -7.51 -0.63 25.82
N ILE A 216 -7.86 0.58 26.27
CA ILE A 216 -7.11 1.28 27.33
C ILE A 216 -7.05 0.45 28.62
N ALA A 217 -8.09 -0.36 28.90
CA ALA A 217 -8.11 -1.25 30.07
C ALA A 217 -7.24 -2.51 29.89
N GLU A 218 -7.07 -2.98 28.65
CA GLU A 218 -6.26 -4.12 28.26
C GLU A 218 -5.34 -3.70 27.09
N PRO A 219 -4.27 -2.94 27.37
CA PRO A 219 -3.54 -2.21 26.35
C PRO A 219 -2.49 -3.05 25.63
N MET A 220 -2.29 -4.32 25.98
CA MET A 220 -1.26 -5.17 25.39
C MET A 220 -1.88 -6.43 24.79
N VAL A 221 -1.49 -6.76 23.56
CA VAL A 221 -1.94 -7.95 22.84
C VAL A 221 -0.76 -8.65 22.16
N ASP A 222 -0.64 -9.95 22.43
CA ASP A 222 0.20 -10.87 21.66
C ASP A 222 -0.69 -11.77 20.80
N ALA A 223 -0.38 -11.87 19.50
CA ALA A 223 -1.18 -12.64 18.57
C ALA A 223 -0.37 -13.24 17.41
N THR A 224 -1.03 -14.13 16.66
CA THR A 224 -0.57 -14.62 15.36
C THR A 224 -1.47 -14.01 14.30
N MET A 225 -0.86 -13.35 13.32
CA MET A 225 -1.53 -12.73 12.18
C MET A 225 -2.08 -13.80 11.20
N PRO A 226 -3.04 -13.44 10.32
CA PRO A 226 -3.63 -14.38 9.36
C PRO A 226 -2.62 -15.04 8.38
N ASP A 227 -1.50 -14.40 8.12
CA ASP A 227 -0.39 -14.91 7.30
C ASP A 227 0.58 -15.82 8.08
N GLY A 228 0.39 -15.97 9.40
CA GLY A 228 1.24 -16.75 10.29
C GLY A 228 2.33 -15.95 11.00
N SER A 229 2.50 -14.67 10.67
CA SER A 229 3.44 -13.77 11.33
C SER A 229 3.07 -13.56 12.80
N ARG A 230 4.06 -13.29 13.67
CA ARG A 230 3.80 -12.95 15.07
C ARG A 230 3.69 -11.44 15.23
N ILE A 231 2.78 -11.00 16.08
CA ILE A 231 2.59 -9.57 16.35
C ILE A 231 2.44 -9.33 17.85
N GLN A 232 3.10 -8.29 18.33
CA GLN A 232 2.92 -7.71 19.66
C GLN A 232 2.46 -6.27 19.48
N MET A 233 1.41 -5.88 20.20
CA MET A 233 0.79 -4.56 20.11
C MET A 233 0.64 -3.95 21.50
N THR A 234 0.84 -2.65 21.57
CA THR A 234 0.50 -1.82 22.74
C THR A 234 -0.38 -0.65 22.29
N LEU A 235 -1.42 -0.32 23.06
CA LEU A 235 -2.33 0.80 22.80
C LEU A 235 -2.21 1.84 23.93
N GLY A 236 -2.09 3.12 23.54
CA GLY A 236 -2.06 4.28 24.44
C GLY A 236 -0.73 5.01 24.52
#